data_AF-A0A1G6RYU7-F1
#
_entry.id   AF-A0A1G6RYU7-F1
#
_cell.length_a   1.000
_cell.length_b   1.000
_cell.length_c   1.000
_cell.angle_alpha   90.00
_cell.angle_beta   90.00
_cell.angle_gamma   90.00
#
_symmetry.space_group_name_H-M   'P 1'
#
loop_
_entity.id
_entity.type
_entity.pdbx_description
1 polymer ?
#
loop_
_entity_poly.entity_id
_entity_poly.type
_entity_poly.pdbx_seq_one_letter_code
_entity_poly.pdbx_strand_id
1 'polypeptide(L)'
;MTTTPVQPRIAPVARRVGAFAIDLAVAAAVAGGVWAATGEPVLAGLALVQVAVALCVWESRTGLTVGNAACRIRTVRVEGPYAPGIRRGALRALVVGAGFLGAGLGQWVVVSSGVWDRRQLKQGWHDAVANTVMIDVARQPQPVQPWVQRPTQPQAPEQWVQPSPAAALQPVPQPGQQHVRLVHAPAQPAAATGAPEAPVEAPVPVAAATPPTRAAARAAAQTGQGAHLLSFDNGQSFTVVGAGLVGRSPQALPGAPDAQLLEIVDEDRSVSKTHLQFGVDEQGFWVSDLGSTNGTSVLTPHGEPLDVVVGVRVYVPADGSVRVGQRQFTARPAR
;
A
#
# COMPACT_ATOMS: atom_id res chain seq x y z
N MET A 1 -6.37 24.38 -1.21
CA MET A 1 -6.19 23.92 0.19
C MET A 1 -4.88 23.18 0.25
N THR A 2 -3.88 23.74 0.92
CA THR A 2 -2.58 23.11 1.17
C THR A 2 -2.78 21.98 2.19
N THR A 3 -2.86 20.74 1.73
CA THR A 3 -2.82 19.58 2.62
C THR A 3 -1.40 19.49 3.16
N THR A 4 -1.23 19.85 4.42
CA THR A 4 0.03 19.68 5.14
C THR A 4 0.39 18.20 5.09
N PRO A 5 1.64 17.82 4.74
CA PRO A 5 2.02 16.42 4.77
C PRO A 5 1.76 15.89 6.17
N VAL A 6 1.21 14.68 6.28
CA VAL A 6 0.87 14.08 7.56
C VAL A 6 1.75 12.87 7.75
N GLN A 7 2.65 12.91 8.75
CA GLN A 7 3.59 11.80 8.95
C GLN A 7 2.93 10.69 9.77
N PRO A 8 3.09 9.41 9.36
CA PRO A 8 2.58 8.29 10.13
C PRO A 8 3.33 8.22 11.47
N ARG A 9 2.56 8.08 12.55
CA ARG A 9 3.14 8.08 13.89
C ARG A 9 3.86 6.76 14.14
N ILE A 10 5.15 6.83 14.49
CA ILE A 10 5.96 5.65 14.79
C ILE A 10 5.47 4.96 16.08
N ALA A 11 5.28 3.64 16.03
CA ALA A 11 4.85 2.86 17.17
C ALA A 11 5.94 2.82 18.26
N PRO A 12 5.59 3.02 19.54
CA PRO A 12 6.56 2.93 20.65
C PRO A 12 7.04 1.49 20.84
N VAL A 13 8.31 1.32 21.23
CA VAL A 13 8.95 0.00 21.37
C VAL A 13 8.17 -0.93 22.30
N ALA A 14 7.62 -0.42 23.41
CA ALA A 14 6.82 -1.20 24.34
C ALA A 14 5.61 -1.88 23.68
N ARG A 15 4.94 -1.23 22.71
CA ARG A 15 3.83 -1.85 21.97
C ARG A 15 4.32 -2.92 21.00
N ARG A 16 5.51 -2.76 20.41
CA ARG A 16 6.12 -3.77 19.53
C ARG A 16 6.51 -5.02 20.30
N VAL A 17 7.11 -4.83 21.48
CA VAL A 17 7.43 -5.91 22.42
C VAL A 17 6.14 -6.61 22.88
N GLY A 18 5.08 -5.85 23.18
CA GLY A 18 3.76 -6.39 23.52
C GLY A 18 3.14 -7.22 22.38
N ALA A 19 3.21 -6.72 21.14
CA ALA A 19 2.73 -7.45 19.97
C ALA A 19 3.50 -8.78 19.79
N PHE A 20 4.83 -8.75 19.88
CA PHE A 20 5.66 -9.96 19.82
C PHE A 20 5.30 -10.97 20.93
N ALA A 21 5.05 -10.50 22.15
CA ALA A 21 4.64 -11.36 23.26
C ALA A 21 3.28 -12.05 22.99
N ILE A 22 2.33 -11.34 22.38
CA ILE A 22 1.04 -11.90 21.98
C ILE A 22 1.22 -12.95 20.88
N ASP A 23 2.01 -12.66 19.86
CA ASP A 23 2.29 -13.61 18.78
C ASP A 23 2.97 -14.89 19.31
N LEU A 24 3.91 -14.74 20.24
CA LEU A 24 4.56 -15.87 20.92
C LEU A 24 3.55 -16.67 21.77
N ALA A 25 2.65 -16.00 22.50
CA ALA A 25 1.62 -16.66 23.29
C ALA A 25 0.64 -17.45 22.41
N VAL A 26 0.25 -16.91 21.26
CA VAL A 26 -0.60 -17.61 20.27
C VAL A 26 0.11 -18.84 19.72
N ALA A 27 1.38 -18.71 19.33
CA ALA A 27 2.17 -19.84 18.84
C ALA A 27 2.34 -20.92 19.91
N ALA A 28 2.63 -20.54 21.15
CA ALA A 28 2.74 -21.45 22.29
C ALA A 28 1.41 -22.14 22.63
N ALA A 29 0.27 -21.43 22.55
CA ALA A 29 -1.04 -22.00 22.80
C ALA A 29 -1.41 -23.07 21.77
N VAL A 30 -1.11 -22.84 20.48
CA VAL A 30 -1.33 -23.85 19.43
C VAL A 30 -0.43 -25.06 19.66
N ALA A 31 0.87 -24.86 19.89
CA ALA A 31 1.80 -25.95 20.15
C ALA A 31 1.42 -26.76 21.41
N GLY A 32 1.03 -26.07 22.48
CA GLY A 32 0.54 -26.68 23.73
C GLY A 32 -0.74 -27.46 23.54
N GLY A 33 -1.69 -26.97 22.72
CA GLY A 33 -2.91 -27.69 22.36
C GLY A 33 -2.62 -28.97 21.57
N VAL A 34 -1.68 -28.92 20.61
CA VAL A 34 -1.22 -30.11 19.88
C VAL A 34 -0.54 -31.11 20.80
N TRP A 35 0.32 -30.66 21.71
CA TRP A 35 0.95 -31.53 22.69
C TRP A 35 -0.09 -32.17 23.63
N ALA A 36 -1.04 -31.41 24.15
CA ALA A 36 -2.09 -31.93 25.03
C ALA A 36 -2.99 -32.96 24.33
N ALA A 37 -3.25 -32.79 23.04
CA ALA A 37 -4.07 -33.71 22.26
C ALA A 37 -3.33 -34.99 21.83
N THR A 38 -2.00 -34.93 21.65
CA THR A 38 -1.23 -36.02 21.03
C THR A 38 -0.23 -36.69 21.97
N GLY A 39 0.22 -36.01 23.02
CA GLY A 39 1.35 -36.43 23.85
C GLY A 39 2.73 -36.30 23.17
N GLU A 40 2.76 -35.99 21.87
CA GLU A 40 3.96 -36.08 21.04
C GLU A 40 4.70 -34.72 20.94
N PRO A 41 5.91 -34.60 21.50
CA PRO A 41 6.65 -33.33 21.50
C PRO A 41 7.10 -32.91 20.09
N VAL A 42 7.31 -33.87 19.18
CA VAL A 42 7.70 -33.59 17.79
C VAL A 42 6.57 -32.89 17.03
N LEU A 43 5.33 -33.35 17.21
CA LEU A 43 4.16 -32.74 16.57
C LEU A 43 3.90 -31.33 17.10
N ALA A 44 4.07 -31.12 18.41
CA ALA A 44 3.97 -29.80 19.03
C ALA A 44 5.04 -28.83 18.49
N GLY A 45 6.30 -29.30 18.38
CA GLY A 45 7.39 -28.53 17.78
C GLY A 45 7.12 -28.17 16.32
N LEU A 46 6.60 -29.11 15.52
CA LEU A 46 6.22 -28.86 14.14
C LEU A 46 5.10 -27.83 14.04
N ALA A 47 4.07 -27.93 14.88
CA ALA A 47 2.98 -26.97 14.93
C ALA A 47 3.49 -25.55 15.27
N LEU A 48 4.42 -25.43 16.23
CA LEU A 48 5.05 -24.16 16.57
C LEU A 48 5.74 -23.52 15.36
N VAL A 49 6.53 -24.31 14.62
CA VAL A 49 7.21 -23.84 13.40
C VAL A 49 6.19 -23.43 12.33
N GLN A 50 5.13 -24.22 12.12
CA GLN A 50 4.08 -23.90 11.15
C GLN A 50 3.38 -22.57 11.48
N VAL A 51 3.03 -22.33 12.75
CA VAL A 51 2.43 -21.06 13.18
C VAL A 51 3.39 -19.89 12.98
N ALA A 52 4.67 -20.06 13.33
CA ALA A 52 5.68 -19.01 13.12
C ALA A 52 5.83 -18.66 11.63
N VAL A 53 5.86 -19.66 10.74
CA VAL A 53 5.91 -19.44 9.29
C VAL A 53 4.62 -18.78 8.80
N ALA A 54 3.45 -19.23 9.25
CA ALA A 54 2.16 -18.64 8.88
C ALA A 54 2.07 -17.16 9.27
N LEU A 55 2.47 -16.80 10.49
CA LEU A 55 2.52 -15.42 10.96
C LEU A 55 3.51 -14.58 10.16
N CYS A 56 4.69 -15.12 9.83
CA CYS A 56 5.67 -14.43 8.97
C CYS A 56 5.10 -14.15 7.57
N VAL A 57 4.45 -15.14 6.93
CA VAL A 57 3.82 -14.98 5.62
C VAL A 57 2.66 -13.98 5.69
N TRP A 58 1.83 -14.05 6.73
CA TRP A 58 0.75 -13.10 6.97
C TRP A 58 1.30 -11.67 7.09
N GLU A 59 2.28 -11.45 7.96
CA GLU A 59 2.91 -10.14 8.17
C GLU A 59 3.52 -9.61 6.88
N SER A 60 4.20 -10.47 6.11
CA SER A 60 4.81 -10.10 4.84
C SER A 60 3.79 -9.57 3.82
N ARG A 61 2.58 -10.13 3.80
CA ARG A 61 1.54 -9.80 2.82
C ARG A 61 0.68 -8.62 3.24
N THR A 62 0.44 -8.46 4.54
CA THR A 62 -0.55 -7.48 5.04
C THR A 62 0.05 -6.44 5.98
N GLY A 63 1.26 -6.66 6.50
CA GLY A 63 1.84 -5.87 7.59
C GLY A 63 1.25 -6.18 8.97
N LEU A 64 0.38 -7.19 9.08
CA LEU A 64 -0.32 -7.56 10.31
C LEU A 64 0.11 -8.95 10.79
N THR A 65 0.13 -9.08 12.11
CA THR A 65 0.15 -10.32 12.88
C THR A 65 -0.99 -10.23 13.89
N VAL A 66 -1.22 -11.30 14.66
CA VAL A 66 -2.24 -11.29 15.72
C VAL A 66 -1.91 -10.23 16.77
N GLY A 67 -0.66 -10.19 17.21
CA GLY A 67 -0.14 -9.21 18.15
C GLY A 67 -0.17 -7.79 17.60
N ASN A 68 0.23 -7.59 16.35
CA ASN A 68 0.18 -6.26 15.71
C ASN A 68 -1.25 -5.72 15.65
N ALA A 69 -2.22 -6.56 15.25
CA ALA A 69 -3.63 -6.19 15.21
C ALA A 69 -4.16 -5.85 16.62
N ALA A 70 -3.83 -6.67 17.62
CA ALA A 70 -4.22 -6.43 19.02
C ALA A 70 -3.61 -5.15 19.59
N CYS A 71 -2.35 -4.85 19.27
CA CYS A 71 -1.65 -3.64 19.70
C CYS A 71 -1.95 -2.40 18.81
N ARG A 72 -2.77 -2.56 17.77
CA ARG A 72 -3.10 -1.54 16.76
C ARG A 72 -1.88 -0.91 16.10
N ILE A 73 -0.90 -1.74 15.79
CA ILE A 73 0.30 -1.36 15.05
C ILE A 73 0.36 -2.14 13.73
N ARG A 74 1.10 -1.61 12.75
CA ARG A 74 1.29 -2.28 11.46
C ARG A 74 2.72 -2.14 11.00
N THR A 75 3.29 -3.21 10.48
CA THR A 75 4.60 -3.20 9.84
C THR A 75 4.45 -2.72 8.41
N VAL A 76 5.17 -1.65 8.05
CA VAL A 76 5.20 -1.10 6.69
C VAL A 76 6.65 -0.94 6.22
N ARG A 77 6.82 -0.73 4.92
CA ARG A 77 8.13 -0.36 4.35
C ARG A 77 8.48 1.08 4.76
N VAL A 78 9.77 1.39 4.83
CA VAL A 78 10.20 2.77 5.11
C VAL A 78 9.88 3.68 3.91
N GLU A 79 9.92 3.14 2.70
CA GLU A 79 9.74 3.87 1.44
C GLU A 79 8.27 4.12 1.08
N GLY A 80 7.32 3.60 1.86
CA GLY A 80 5.89 3.83 1.64
C GLY A 80 4.99 2.95 2.52
N PRO A 81 3.68 3.25 2.59
CA PRO A 81 2.70 2.59 3.45
C PRO A 81 2.38 1.12 3.08
N TYR A 82 3.24 0.48 2.28
CA TYR A 82 3.07 -0.88 1.79
C TYR A 82 3.45 -1.94 2.82
N ALA A 83 2.82 -3.11 2.69
CA ALA A 83 3.24 -4.30 3.41
C ALA A 83 4.71 -4.67 3.08
N PRO A 84 5.44 -5.30 4.01
CA PRO A 84 6.88 -5.58 3.86
C PRO A 84 7.25 -6.35 2.58
N GLY A 85 6.39 -7.27 2.13
CA GLY A 85 6.70 -8.23 1.08
C GLY A 85 7.54 -9.41 1.58
N ILE A 86 7.46 -10.55 0.88
CA ILE A 86 8.04 -11.85 1.31
C ILE A 86 9.55 -11.75 1.57
N ARG A 87 10.32 -11.07 0.71
CA ARG A 87 11.79 -10.95 0.87
C ARG A 87 12.17 -10.26 2.18
N ARG A 88 11.54 -9.12 2.48
CA ARG A 88 11.83 -8.34 3.69
C ARG A 88 11.28 -9.03 4.93
N GLY A 89 10.10 -9.64 4.83
CA GLY A 89 9.56 -10.49 5.90
C GLY A 89 10.48 -11.66 6.25
N ALA A 90 11.02 -12.35 5.24
CA ALA A 90 12.00 -13.43 5.46
C ALA A 90 13.28 -12.91 6.14
N LEU A 91 13.80 -11.74 5.74
CA LEU A 91 14.95 -11.13 6.40
C LEU A 91 14.66 -10.82 7.88
N ARG A 92 13.48 -10.27 8.21
CA ARG A 92 13.05 -10.06 9.61
C ARG A 92 13.03 -11.37 10.38
N ALA A 93 12.39 -12.39 9.82
CA ALA A 93 12.24 -13.70 10.43
C ALA A 93 13.60 -14.38 10.66
N LEU A 94 14.57 -14.20 9.75
CA LEU A 94 15.94 -14.71 9.94
C LEU A 94 16.64 -14.00 11.09
N VAL A 95 16.52 -12.68 11.22
CA VAL A 95 17.15 -11.92 12.31
C VAL A 95 16.51 -12.26 13.67
N VAL A 96 15.18 -12.38 13.72
CA VAL A 96 14.46 -12.81 14.93
C VAL A 96 14.76 -14.28 15.24
N GLY A 97 14.85 -15.13 14.22
CA GLY A 97 15.18 -16.55 14.33
C GLY A 97 16.60 -16.77 14.85
N ALA A 98 17.57 -15.99 14.39
CA ALA A 98 18.94 -16.01 14.91
C ALA A 98 18.99 -15.68 16.43
N GLY A 99 18.02 -14.92 16.93
CA GLY A 99 17.84 -14.67 18.36
C GLY A 99 17.62 -15.93 19.20
N PHE A 100 17.15 -17.03 18.61
CA PHE A 100 17.06 -18.32 19.32
C PHE A 100 18.42 -18.87 19.74
N LEU A 101 19.51 -18.51 19.05
CA LEU A 101 20.87 -18.93 19.41
C LEU A 101 21.27 -18.41 20.80
N GLY A 102 20.67 -17.30 21.25
CA GLY A 102 20.82 -16.79 22.62
C GLY A 102 19.88 -17.45 23.62
N ALA A 103 19.77 -18.79 23.60
CA ALA A 103 18.94 -19.59 24.50
C ALA A 103 17.46 -19.12 24.61
N GLY A 104 16.89 -18.65 23.50
CA GLY A 104 15.51 -18.11 23.45
C GLY A 104 15.33 -16.70 24.05
N LEU A 105 16.30 -16.18 24.79
CA LEU A 105 16.28 -14.80 25.31
C LEU A 105 16.74 -13.77 24.26
N GLY A 106 17.56 -14.20 23.30
CA GLY A 106 18.07 -13.32 22.24
C GLY A 106 16.97 -12.69 21.37
N GLN A 107 15.81 -13.31 21.24
CA GLN A 107 14.67 -12.74 20.51
C GLN A 107 14.14 -11.47 21.17
N TRP A 108 14.07 -11.44 22.49
CA TRP A 108 13.64 -10.26 23.25
C TRP A 108 14.63 -9.11 23.08
N VAL A 109 15.93 -9.41 23.01
CA VAL A 109 16.97 -8.42 22.71
C VAL A 109 16.79 -7.86 21.29
N VAL A 110 16.57 -8.72 20.30
CA VAL A 110 16.35 -8.30 18.90
C VAL A 110 15.10 -7.44 18.76
N VAL A 111 14.00 -7.77 19.43
CA VAL A 111 12.75 -6.99 19.36
C VAL A 111 12.84 -5.67 20.15
N SER A 112 13.50 -5.68 21.29
CA SER A 112 13.70 -4.49 22.13
C SER A 112 14.84 -3.58 21.67
N SER A 113 15.69 -4.02 20.73
CA SER A 113 16.84 -3.25 20.22
C SER A 113 16.48 -1.86 19.67
N GLY A 114 15.22 -1.62 19.29
CA GLY A 114 14.73 -0.29 18.92
C GLY A 114 14.76 0.75 20.04
N VAL A 115 14.99 0.36 21.30
CA VAL A 115 15.29 1.28 22.40
C VAL A 115 16.63 1.98 22.20
N TRP A 116 17.60 1.30 21.59
CA TRP A 116 18.93 1.83 21.30
C TRP A 116 19.04 2.53 19.94
N ASP A 117 17.97 2.54 19.16
CA ASP A 117 17.97 3.21 17.86
C ASP A 117 17.97 4.73 18.04
N ARG A 118 19.09 5.36 17.69
CA ARG A 118 19.27 6.81 17.69
C ARG A 118 18.61 7.47 16.48
N ARG A 119 18.24 6.70 15.46
CA ARG A 119 17.48 7.19 14.31
C ARG A 119 16.02 7.28 14.78
N GLN A 120 15.35 8.40 14.54
CA GLN A 120 14.00 8.74 15.06
C GLN A 120 12.87 7.73 14.71
N LEU A 121 13.19 6.63 14.02
CA LEU A 121 12.28 5.57 13.56
C LEU A 121 12.11 4.40 14.54
N LYS A 122 12.94 4.34 15.62
CA LYS A 122 12.87 3.33 16.69
C LYS A 122 12.88 1.89 16.17
N GLN A 123 13.66 1.60 15.14
CA GLN A 123 13.71 0.29 14.47
C GLN A 123 14.45 -0.73 15.32
N GLY A 124 13.85 -1.91 15.52
CA GLY A 124 14.63 -3.06 15.98
C GLY A 124 15.62 -3.52 14.90
N TRP A 125 16.65 -4.27 15.24
CA TRP A 125 17.64 -4.77 14.27
C TRP A 125 16.97 -5.54 13.12
N HIS A 126 15.91 -6.29 13.42
CA HIS A 126 15.09 -6.99 12.43
C HIS A 126 14.35 -6.01 11.49
N ASP A 127 13.82 -4.90 12.02
CA ASP A 127 13.18 -3.83 11.25
C ASP A 127 14.20 -3.12 10.33
N ALA A 128 15.38 -2.81 10.89
CA ALA A 128 16.45 -2.06 10.24
C ALA A 128 17.05 -2.85 9.07
N VAL A 129 17.36 -4.14 9.26
CA VAL A 129 17.87 -5.02 8.20
C VAL A 129 16.86 -5.17 7.07
N ALA A 130 15.57 -5.22 7.39
CA ALA A 130 14.52 -5.39 6.41
C ALA A 130 14.00 -4.07 5.79
N ASN A 131 14.57 -2.92 6.18
CA ASN A 131 14.11 -1.58 5.81
C ASN A 131 12.59 -1.41 5.99
N THR A 132 12.13 -1.70 7.21
CA THR A 132 10.72 -1.68 7.61
C THR A 132 10.54 -0.85 8.87
N VAL A 133 9.32 -0.38 9.11
CA VAL A 133 8.99 0.42 10.29
C VAL A 133 7.59 0.07 10.77
N MET A 134 7.40 0.06 12.10
CA MET A 134 6.08 -0.15 12.68
C MET A 134 5.41 1.19 12.97
N ILE A 135 4.22 1.37 12.41
CA ILE A 135 3.39 2.56 12.57
C ILE A 135 2.22 2.28 13.50
N ASP A 136 1.80 3.29 14.26
CA ASP A 136 0.58 3.28 15.07
C ASP A 136 -0.62 3.57 14.17
N VAL A 137 -1.55 2.62 14.07
CA VAL A 137 -2.75 2.73 13.23
C VAL A 137 -3.92 3.33 14.02
N ALA A 138 -3.86 3.31 15.36
CA ALA A 138 -4.95 3.80 16.21
C ALA A 138 -5.02 5.32 16.32
N ARG A 139 -3.93 6.03 15.97
CA ARG A 139 -3.81 7.47 16.13
C ARG A 139 -3.82 8.17 14.79
N GLN A 140 -4.61 9.24 14.69
CA GLN A 140 -4.59 10.11 13.51
C GLN A 140 -3.15 10.51 13.17
N PRO A 141 -2.78 10.49 11.88
CA PRO A 141 -1.44 10.85 11.45
C PRO A 141 -1.14 12.29 11.93
N GLN A 142 0.10 12.54 12.38
CA GLN A 142 0.43 13.85 12.96
C GLN A 142 0.61 14.87 11.83
N PRO A 143 -0.07 16.02 11.87
CA PRO A 143 0.24 17.10 10.94
C PRO A 143 1.72 17.43 11.07
N VAL A 144 2.45 17.41 9.95
CA VAL A 144 3.82 17.91 9.93
C VAL A 144 3.75 19.36 10.35
N GLN A 145 4.26 19.65 11.55
CA GLN A 145 4.55 21.03 11.93
C GLN A 145 5.49 21.53 10.85
N PRO A 146 5.08 22.52 10.01
CA PRO A 146 6.02 23.14 9.10
C PRO A 146 7.22 23.59 9.92
N TRP A 147 8.41 23.55 9.35
CA TRP A 147 9.54 24.31 9.88
C TRP A 147 9.18 25.79 9.75
N VAL A 148 8.26 26.27 10.60
CA VAL A 148 8.26 27.64 11.02
C VAL A 148 9.58 27.72 11.76
N GLN A 149 10.62 28.11 11.04
CA GLN A 149 11.65 28.90 11.66
C GLN A 149 10.86 29.95 12.41
N ARG A 150 10.75 29.77 13.73
CA ARG A 150 10.44 30.88 14.61
C ARG A 150 11.40 31.94 14.10
N PRO A 151 10.93 33.05 13.48
CA PRO A 151 11.84 34.01 12.92
C PRO A 151 12.87 34.22 14.00
N THR A 152 14.15 34.04 13.69
CA THR A 152 15.19 34.56 14.54
C THR A 152 14.89 36.04 14.52
N GLN A 153 14.06 36.47 15.48
CA GLN A 153 13.81 37.87 15.74
C GLN A 153 15.23 38.39 15.88
N PRO A 154 15.72 39.26 14.98
CA PRO A 154 17.03 39.84 15.17
C PRO A 154 17.02 40.31 16.60
N GLN A 155 17.97 39.82 17.41
CA GLN A 155 18.14 40.38 18.74
C GLN A 155 18.40 41.86 18.49
N ALA A 156 17.34 42.67 18.65
CA ALA A 156 17.50 44.09 18.81
C ALA A 156 18.50 44.22 19.96
N PRO A 157 19.56 45.02 19.81
CA PRO A 157 20.52 45.20 20.89
C PRO A 157 19.75 45.47 22.17
N GLU A 158 20.14 44.84 23.27
CA GLU A 158 19.53 44.98 24.60
C GLU A 158 19.48 46.45 24.99
N GLN A 159 18.45 47.14 24.53
CA GLN A 159 18.07 48.44 25.00
C GLN A 159 17.19 48.15 26.20
N TRP A 160 17.75 48.40 27.38
CA TRP A 160 17.07 48.27 28.67
C TRP A 160 15.74 49.03 28.64
N VAL A 161 14.65 48.32 28.36
CA VAL A 161 13.30 48.84 28.56
C VAL A 161 12.93 48.55 30.01
N GLN A 162 12.95 49.63 30.80
CA GLN A 162 12.35 49.70 32.12
C GLN A 162 10.89 49.18 32.07
N PRO A 163 10.43 48.37 33.04
CA PRO A 163 9.03 47.99 33.08
C PRO A 163 8.19 49.21 33.48
N SER A 164 7.32 49.68 32.58
CA SER A 164 6.25 50.61 32.94
C SER A 164 4.89 49.94 32.74
N PRO A 165 3.99 49.99 33.73
CA PRO A 165 2.71 49.28 33.69
C PRO A 165 1.60 50.19 33.15
N ALA A 166 0.97 49.81 32.03
CA ALA A 166 -0.40 50.18 31.68
C ALA A 166 -0.78 49.61 30.31
N ALA A 167 -1.86 48.81 30.29
CA ALA A 167 -3.07 49.03 29.47
C ALA A 167 -2.89 49.21 27.93
N ALA A 168 -3.63 48.57 27.04
CA ALA A 168 -5.02 48.16 27.07
C ALA A 168 -5.32 47.30 25.82
N LEU A 169 -6.30 46.40 25.96
CA LEU A 169 -7.33 46.04 24.97
C LEU A 169 -6.91 45.71 23.52
N GLN A 170 -7.04 44.43 23.14
CA GLN A 170 -7.31 44.02 21.76
C GLN A 170 -8.54 43.06 21.76
N PRO A 171 -9.51 43.20 20.83
CA PRO A 171 -10.76 42.44 20.84
C PRO A 171 -10.61 41.03 20.25
N VAL A 172 -11.40 40.08 20.76
CA VAL A 172 -11.54 38.70 20.24
C VAL A 172 -12.39 38.70 18.95
N PRO A 173 -11.97 38.08 17.84
CA PRO A 173 -12.85 37.86 16.69
C PRO A 173 -13.79 36.68 16.95
N GLN A 174 -15.11 36.90 16.84
CA GLN A 174 -16.13 35.84 16.86
C GLN A 174 -16.10 35.01 15.57
N PRO A 175 -16.31 33.67 15.62
CA PRO A 175 -16.44 32.86 14.42
C PRO A 175 -17.81 33.07 13.75
N GLY A 176 -17.78 33.62 12.53
CA GLY A 176 -18.92 33.72 11.63
C GLY A 176 -19.31 32.36 11.06
N GLN A 177 -20.59 32.06 11.16
CA GLN A 177 -21.26 30.83 10.74
C GLN A 177 -21.14 30.61 9.22
N GLN A 178 -20.73 29.43 8.79
CA GLN A 178 -20.86 29.00 7.40
C GLN A 178 -21.85 27.83 7.32
N HIS A 179 -22.84 28.03 6.44
CA HIS A 179 -24.08 27.29 6.33
C HIS A 179 -23.83 25.86 5.81
N VAL A 180 -24.33 24.86 6.52
CA VAL A 180 -24.42 23.47 6.05
C VAL A 180 -25.57 23.38 5.05
N ARG A 181 -25.28 23.14 3.77
CA ARG A 181 -26.31 22.69 2.82
C ARG A 181 -26.29 21.17 2.74
N LEU A 182 -27.20 20.55 3.49
CA LEU A 182 -27.64 19.18 3.26
C LEU A 182 -28.53 19.14 2.01
N VAL A 183 -28.25 18.23 1.08
CA VAL A 183 -29.27 17.72 0.15
C VAL A 183 -29.26 16.20 0.23
N HIS A 184 -30.37 15.66 0.73
CA HIS A 184 -30.72 14.24 0.66
C HIS A 184 -31.54 13.97 -0.63
N ALA A 185 -31.19 12.86 -1.30
CA ALA A 185 -31.98 11.77 -1.92
C ALA A 185 -33.36 12.06 -2.60
N PRO A 186 -33.79 11.29 -3.65
CA PRO A 186 -34.24 9.90 -3.45
C PRO A 186 -33.96 8.91 -4.62
N ALA A 187 -34.56 7.73 -4.53
CA ALA A 187 -34.11 6.42 -5.03
C ALA A 187 -34.90 5.81 -6.23
N GLN A 188 -34.25 4.83 -6.91
CA GLN A 188 -34.77 3.57 -7.53
C GLN A 188 -35.77 3.64 -8.74
N PRO A 189 -36.07 2.50 -9.44
CA PRO A 189 -35.25 1.39 -9.98
C PRO A 189 -35.69 0.95 -11.43
N ALA A 190 -34.92 0.11 -12.15
CA ALA A 190 -35.47 -0.85 -13.14
C ALA A 190 -34.44 -1.88 -13.65
N ALA A 191 -34.92 -3.09 -13.92
CA ALA A 191 -34.20 -4.30 -14.30
C ALA A 191 -34.52 -4.75 -15.74
N ALA A 192 -33.61 -5.49 -16.39
CA ALA A 192 -33.82 -6.57 -17.39
C ALA A 192 -32.43 -6.97 -17.96
N THR A 193 -31.85 -8.14 -17.69
CA THR A 193 -32.07 -9.51 -18.25
C THR A 193 -31.81 -9.62 -19.75
N GLY A 194 -30.79 -10.41 -20.13
CA GLY A 194 -30.68 -11.03 -21.47
C GLY A 194 -29.24 -11.29 -21.96
N ALA A 195 -28.80 -12.54 -21.90
CA ALA A 195 -27.70 -13.15 -22.69
C ALA A 195 -28.34 -14.29 -23.54
N PRO A 196 -27.63 -15.12 -24.35
CA PRO A 196 -26.24 -15.10 -24.86
C PRO A 196 -26.13 -15.40 -26.38
N GLU A 197 -24.90 -15.54 -26.95
CA GLU A 197 -24.42 -16.72 -27.74
C GLU A 197 -23.24 -16.37 -28.71
N ALA A 198 -22.27 -17.29 -28.79
CA ALA A 198 -20.96 -17.27 -29.48
C ALA A 198 -21.05 -17.88 -30.91
N PRO A 199 -19.97 -18.31 -31.64
CA PRO A 199 -18.51 -18.18 -31.50
C PRO A 199 -17.81 -17.74 -32.82
N VAL A 200 -16.46 -17.72 -32.88
CA VAL A 200 -15.59 -18.29 -33.95
C VAL A 200 -14.14 -17.73 -33.85
N GLU A 201 -13.24 -18.63 -33.43
CA GLU A 201 -11.95 -19.03 -34.04
C GLU A 201 -10.80 -18.02 -34.29
N ALA A 202 -9.60 -18.43 -33.85
CA ALA A 202 -8.31 -17.74 -33.94
C ALA A 202 -7.65 -17.84 -35.33
N PRO A 203 -6.66 -16.97 -35.63
CA PRO A 203 -5.28 -17.50 -35.65
C PRO A 203 -4.20 -16.52 -35.15
N VAL A 204 -3.09 -17.09 -34.65
CA VAL A 204 -1.75 -16.49 -34.50
C VAL A 204 -0.99 -16.60 -35.85
N PRO A 205 -0.05 -15.71 -36.27
CA PRO A 205 1.23 -15.46 -35.57
C PRO A 205 1.94 -14.07 -35.71
N VAL A 206 2.82 -13.80 -34.73
CA VAL A 206 4.19 -13.22 -34.78
C VAL A 206 4.45 -11.74 -35.19
N ALA A 207 4.96 -11.02 -34.17
CA ALA A 207 6.05 -10.03 -34.08
C ALA A 207 6.08 -8.68 -34.85
N ALA A 208 6.54 -7.70 -34.07
CA ALA A 208 7.21 -6.43 -34.39
C ALA A 208 6.33 -5.18 -34.65
N ALA A 209 6.47 -4.23 -33.71
CA ALA A 209 6.18 -2.80 -33.77
C ALA A 209 4.93 -2.36 -34.55
N THR A 210 3.83 -2.07 -33.85
CA THR A 210 2.63 -1.51 -34.51
C THR A 210 2.32 -0.09 -34.01
N PRO A 211 2.21 0.91 -34.92
CA PRO A 211 1.37 2.11 -34.68
C PRO A 211 -0.09 1.68 -34.41
N PRO A 212 -1.03 2.54 -33.97
CA PRO A 212 -2.34 2.11 -33.43
C PRO A 212 -2.97 0.99 -34.27
N THR A 213 -3.11 -0.20 -33.67
CA THR A 213 -3.64 -1.37 -34.36
C THR A 213 -5.08 -1.07 -34.75
N ARG A 214 -5.45 -1.31 -36.01
CA ARG A 214 -6.83 -1.16 -36.52
C ARG A 214 -7.88 -1.86 -35.64
N ALA A 215 -7.45 -2.89 -34.88
CA ALA A 215 -8.22 -3.57 -33.85
C ALA A 215 -8.61 -2.67 -32.66
N ALA A 216 -7.69 -1.84 -32.15
CA ALA A 216 -7.99 -0.89 -31.07
C ALA A 216 -8.96 0.19 -31.56
N ALA A 217 -8.76 0.75 -32.75
CA ALA A 217 -9.69 1.74 -33.32
C ALA A 217 -11.10 1.17 -33.54
N ARG A 218 -11.20 -0.09 -33.98
CA ARG A 218 -12.49 -0.79 -34.18
C ARG A 218 -13.17 -1.14 -32.85
N ALA A 219 -12.41 -1.54 -31.83
CA ALA A 219 -12.93 -1.78 -30.48
C ALA A 219 -13.43 -0.49 -29.81
N ALA A 220 -12.73 0.65 -30.01
CA ALA A 220 -13.15 1.95 -29.47
C ALA A 220 -14.47 2.42 -30.09
N ALA A 221 -14.64 2.20 -31.40
CA ALA A 221 -15.89 2.49 -32.10
C ALA A 221 -17.07 1.60 -31.66
N GLN A 222 -16.81 0.38 -31.18
CA GLN A 222 -17.83 -0.58 -30.75
C GLN A 222 -18.25 -0.40 -29.29
N THR A 223 -17.34 0.07 -28.43
CA THR A 223 -17.60 0.24 -26.99
C THR A 223 -18.02 1.67 -26.62
N GLY A 224 -17.85 2.65 -27.52
CA GLY A 224 -18.02 4.08 -27.21
C GLY A 224 -16.97 4.59 -26.22
N GLN A 225 -15.99 3.77 -25.85
CA GLN A 225 -14.95 4.07 -24.88
C GLN A 225 -13.70 4.56 -25.63
N GLY A 226 -13.17 5.71 -25.22
CA GLY A 226 -11.96 6.27 -25.81
C GLY A 226 -10.78 5.30 -25.68
N ALA A 227 -9.96 5.23 -26.72
CA ALA A 227 -8.70 4.49 -26.65
C ALA A 227 -7.72 5.22 -25.72
N HIS A 228 -6.91 4.48 -24.96
CA HIS A 228 -5.85 5.02 -24.12
C HIS A 228 -4.49 4.43 -24.53
N LEU A 229 -3.47 5.28 -24.60
CA LEU A 229 -2.08 4.89 -24.71
C LEU A 229 -1.48 4.74 -23.31
N LEU A 230 -1.04 3.53 -22.99
CA LEU A 230 -0.27 3.19 -21.81
C LEU A 230 1.21 3.22 -22.16
N SER A 231 1.99 4.06 -21.51
CA SER A 231 3.45 4.16 -21.72
C SER A 231 4.20 3.78 -20.45
N PHE A 232 4.96 2.69 -20.52
CA PHE A 232 5.76 2.14 -19.43
C PHE A 232 7.17 2.73 -19.38
N ASP A 233 7.76 2.76 -18.19
CA ASP A 233 9.12 3.23 -17.91
C ASP A 233 10.22 2.42 -18.62
N ASN A 234 9.95 1.16 -18.95
CA ASN A 234 10.83 0.28 -19.72
C ASN A 234 10.74 0.51 -21.25
N GLY A 235 10.01 1.53 -21.69
CA GLY A 235 9.83 1.88 -23.10
C GLY A 235 8.71 1.10 -23.81
N GLN A 236 8.08 0.11 -23.18
CA GLN A 236 6.90 -0.54 -23.75
C GLN A 236 5.73 0.43 -23.80
N SER A 237 4.93 0.37 -24.87
CA SER A 237 3.69 1.12 -24.97
C SER A 237 2.58 0.28 -25.57
N PHE A 238 1.37 0.44 -25.05
CA PHE A 238 0.20 -0.33 -25.45
C PHE A 238 -0.98 0.62 -25.69
N THR A 239 -1.64 0.50 -26.83
CA THR A 239 -2.93 1.16 -27.04
C THR A 239 -4.03 0.21 -26.60
N VAL A 240 -4.86 0.64 -25.65
CA VAL A 240 -5.92 -0.19 -25.06
C VAL A 240 -7.27 0.46 -25.22
N VAL A 241 -8.31 -0.38 -25.24
CA VAL A 241 -9.70 0.05 -25.25
C VAL A 241 -10.51 -0.75 -24.25
N GLY A 242 -11.28 -0.09 -23.40
CA GLY A 242 -12.06 -0.78 -22.39
C GLY A 242 -11.18 -1.49 -21.37
N ALA A 243 -11.49 -2.75 -21.02
CA ALA A 243 -10.85 -3.44 -19.90
C ALA A 243 -9.70 -4.38 -20.31
N GLY A 244 -8.78 -4.58 -19.36
CA GLY A 244 -7.66 -5.50 -19.55
C GLY A 244 -6.91 -5.80 -18.26
N LEU A 245 -5.93 -6.68 -18.37
CA LEU A 245 -5.08 -7.17 -17.29
C LEU A 245 -3.63 -6.85 -17.58
N VAL A 246 -2.91 -6.45 -16.56
CA VAL A 246 -1.49 -6.10 -16.65
C VAL A 246 -0.70 -7.00 -15.73
N GLY A 247 0.42 -7.52 -16.20
CA GLY A 247 1.34 -8.31 -15.40
C GLY A 247 2.54 -8.83 -16.19
N ARG A 248 3.41 -9.62 -15.57
CA ARG A 248 4.60 -10.20 -16.26
C ARG A 248 4.32 -11.50 -17.02
N SER A 249 3.13 -12.07 -16.85
CA SER A 249 2.63 -13.27 -17.55
C SER A 249 1.12 -13.37 -17.27
N PRO A 250 0.35 -12.37 -17.73
CA PRO A 250 -1.06 -12.25 -17.39
C PRO A 250 -1.86 -13.40 -17.97
N GLN A 251 -2.82 -13.90 -17.20
CA GLN A 251 -3.78 -14.91 -17.66
C GLN A 251 -5.20 -14.34 -17.59
N ALA A 252 -6.03 -14.72 -18.56
CA ALA A 252 -7.43 -14.35 -18.60
C ALA A 252 -8.15 -14.82 -17.33
N LEU A 253 -9.03 -13.97 -16.80
CA LEU A 253 -9.87 -14.30 -15.65
C LEU A 253 -11.16 -14.98 -16.13
N PRO A 254 -11.70 -15.96 -15.39
CA PRO A 254 -12.93 -16.67 -15.78
C PRO A 254 -14.14 -15.76 -16.07
N GLY A 255 -14.21 -14.59 -15.43
CA GLY A 255 -15.28 -13.60 -15.62
C GLY A 255 -14.94 -12.46 -16.59
N ALA A 256 -13.77 -12.49 -17.23
CA ALA A 256 -13.32 -11.46 -18.18
C ALA A 256 -12.42 -12.09 -19.27
N PRO A 257 -12.96 -13.00 -20.11
CA PRO A 257 -12.18 -13.69 -21.13
C PRO A 257 -11.67 -12.75 -22.24
N ASP A 258 -12.42 -11.68 -22.53
CA ASP A 258 -12.08 -10.69 -23.57
C ASP A 258 -11.16 -9.57 -23.05
N ALA A 259 -10.63 -9.71 -21.83
CA ALA A 259 -9.71 -8.73 -21.26
C ALA A 259 -8.39 -8.70 -22.05
N GLN A 260 -7.95 -7.51 -22.45
CA GLN A 260 -6.65 -7.35 -23.09
C GLN A 260 -5.53 -7.72 -22.11
N LEU A 261 -4.65 -8.62 -22.51
CA LEU A 261 -3.54 -9.08 -21.67
C LEU A 261 -2.26 -8.32 -22.03
N LEU A 262 -1.80 -7.47 -21.11
CA LEU A 262 -0.61 -6.64 -21.27
C LEU A 262 0.54 -7.23 -20.48
N GLU A 263 1.45 -7.89 -21.21
CA GLU A 263 2.67 -8.46 -20.64
C GLU A 263 3.78 -7.40 -20.55
N ILE A 264 4.21 -7.11 -19.32
CA ILE A 264 5.32 -6.20 -19.04
C ILE A 264 6.60 -6.99 -18.81
N VAL A 265 7.67 -6.58 -19.50
CA VAL A 265 9.03 -7.04 -19.25
C VAL A 265 9.53 -6.43 -17.94
N ASP A 266 9.73 -7.28 -16.94
CA ASP A 266 10.19 -6.89 -15.62
C ASP A 266 11.25 -7.88 -15.09
N GLU A 267 12.51 -7.58 -15.37
CA GLU A 267 13.68 -8.41 -15.02
C GLU A 267 13.78 -8.65 -13.50
N ASP A 268 13.43 -7.65 -12.70
CA ASP A 268 13.45 -7.71 -11.24
C ASP A 268 12.31 -8.55 -10.65
N ARG A 269 11.38 -9.02 -11.50
CA ARG A 269 10.22 -9.84 -11.12
C ARG A 269 9.38 -9.23 -10.00
N SER A 270 9.37 -7.90 -9.92
CA SER A 270 8.57 -7.06 -9.04
C SER A 270 7.07 -7.07 -9.40
N VAL A 271 6.74 -7.36 -10.65
CA VAL A 271 5.38 -7.45 -11.16
C VAL A 271 4.88 -8.91 -11.03
N SER A 272 3.68 -9.09 -10.45
CA SER A 272 2.98 -10.39 -10.41
C SER A 272 2.61 -10.90 -11.81
N LYS A 273 2.36 -12.20 -11.95
CA LYS A 273 1.93 -12.82 -13.23
C LYS A 273 0.73 -12.08 -13.82
N THR A 274 -0.35 -12.00 -13.05
CA THR A 274 -1.46 -11.06 -13.22
C THR A 274 -1.43 -10.12 -12.02
N HIS A 275 -1.23 -8.82 -12.24
CA HIS A 275 -0.95 -7.85 -11.17
C HIS A 275 -2.15 -6.96 -10.86
N LEU A 276 -2.69 -6.33 -11.89
CA LEU A 276 -3.83 -5.41 -11.79
C LEU A 276 -4.75 -5.59 -12.98
N GLN A 277 -5.99 -5.13 -12.81
CA GLN A 277 -6.94 -4.90 -13.88
C GLN A 277 -7.01 -3.41 -14.17
N PHE A 278 -7.24 -3.05 -15.43
CA PHE A 278 -7.62 -1.70 -15.81
C PHE A 278 -8.95 -1.70 -16.56
N GLY A 279 -9.54 -0.51 -16.67
CA GLY A 279 -10.64 -0.25 -17.58
C GLY A 279 -10.75 1.22 -17.93
N VAL A 280 -11.59 1.49 -18.93
CA VAL A 280 -11.99 2.83 -19.34
C VAL A 280 -13.51 2.87 -19.27
N ASP A 281 -14.06 3.85 -18.57
CA ASP A 281 -15.49 4.16 -18.58
C ASP A 281 -15.71 5.68 -18.70
N GLU A 282 -16.94 6.14 -18.49
CA GLU A 282 -17.32 7.55 -18.61
C GLU A 282 -16.57 8.47 -17.62
N GLN A 283 -16.09 7.95 -16.49
CA GLN A 283 -15.33 8.71 -15.49
C GLN A 283 -13.83 8.76 -15.83
N GLY A 284 -13.36 7.86 -16.71
CA GLY A 284 -12.01 7.85 -17.26
C GLY A 284 -11.30 6.51 -17.08
N PHE A 285 -9.97 6.56 -17.10
CA PHE A 285 -9.13 5.38 -16.93
C PHE A 285 -9.04 5.01 -15.44
N TRP A 286 -9.32 3.76 -15.11
CA TRP A 286 -9.23 3.23 -13.75
C TRP A 286 -8.37 1.98 -13.69
N VAL A 287 -7.84 1.72 -12.50
CA VAL A 287 -7.08 0.51 -12.16
C VAL A 287 -7.61 -0.12 -10.88
N SER A 288 -7.43 -1.43 -10.74
CA SER A 288 -7.73 -2.19 -9.53
C SER A 288 -6.65 -3.24 -9.32
N ASP A 289 -6.07 -3.29 -8.12
CA ASP A 289 -5.08 -4.31 -7.76
C ASP A 289 -5.75 -5.69 -7.62
N LEU A 290 -5.10 -6.75 -8.09
CA LEU A 290 -5.62 -8.12 -8.05
C LEU A 290 -4.98 -8.99 -6.96
N GLY A 291 -4.50 -8.37 -5.88
CA GLY A 291 -3.80 -9.06 -4.80
C GLY A 291 -2.32 -9.24 -5.11
N SER A 292 -1.71 -8.24 -5.74
CA SER A 292 -0.31 -8.29 -6.15
C SER A 292 0.66 -8.37 -4.98
N THR A 293 1.86 -8.92 -5.20
CA THR A 293 2.86 -9.10 -4.13
C THR A 293 3.50 -7.78 -3.70
N ASN A 294 3.66 -6.84 -4.63
CA ASN A 294 4.37 -5.58 -4.40
C ASN A 294 3.45 -4.35 -4.39
N GLY A 295 2.15 -4.53 -4.66
CA GLY A 295 1.15 -3.48 -4.62
C GLY A 295 1.08 -2.65 -5.89
N THR A 296 -0.07 -1.97 -6.03
CA THR A 296 -0.35 -0.96 -7.06
C THR A 296 -0.65 0.37 -6.37
N SER A 297 -0.12 1.47 -6.92
CA SER A 297 -0.44 2.83 -6.44
C SER A 297 -0.57 3.81 -7.60
N VAL A 298 -1.56 4.69 -7.54
CA VAL A 298 -1.73 5.81 -8.48
C VAL A 298 -0.95 7.00 -7.95
N LEU A 299 0.03 7.48 -8.71
CA LEU A 299 0.77 8.70 -8.42
C LEU A 299 0.03 9.88 -9.05
N THR A 300 -0.35 10.82 -8.21
CA THR A 300 -0.92 12.10 -8.67
C THR A 300 0.14 12.91 -9.42
N PRO A 301 -0.24 13.96 -10.18
CA PRO A 301 0.70 14.83 -10.88
C PRO A 301 1.72 15.52 -9.96
N HIS A 302 1.38 15.62 -8.66
CA HIS A 302 2.25 16.15 -7.61
C HIS A 302 3.17 15.09 -6.99
N GLY A 303 3.15 13.85 -7.50
CA GLY A 303 3.98 12.75 -7.05
C GLY A 303 3.49 12.04 -5.79
N GLU A 304 2.33 12.42 -5.24
CA GLU A 304 1.77 11.74 -4.07
C GLU A 304 1.15 10.38 -4.46
N PRO A 305 1.57 9.27 -3.83
CA PRO A 305 1.02 7.94 -4.11
C PRO A 305 -0.30 7.72 -3.37
N LEU A 306 -1.35 7.40 -4.12
CA LEU A 306 -2.62 6.87 -3.65
C LEU A 306 -2.63 5.35 -3.84
N ASP A 307 -2.69 4.60 -2.74
CA ASP A 307 -2.68 3.14 -2.79
C ASP A 307 -3.99 2.59 -3.37
N VAL A 308 -3.86 1.63 -4.28
CA VAL A 308 -4.99 0.92 -4.87
C VAL A 308 -5.26 -0.32 -4.02
N VAL A 309 -6.38 -0.28 -3.28
CA VAL A 309 -6.83 -1.42 -2.49
C VAL A 309 -7.24 -2.56 -3.40
N VAL A 310 -6.94 -3.80 -3.00
CA VAL A 310 -7.28 -5.01 -3.75
C VAL A 310 -8.78 -5.05 -4.05
N GLY A 311 -9.11 -5.23 -5.33
CA GLY A 311 -10.49 -5.31 -5.83
C GLY A 311 -11.24 -3.96 -5.85
N VAL A 312 -10.61 -2.86 -5.45
CA VAL A 312 -11.21 -1.52 -5.48
C VAL A 312 -10.72 -0.77 -6.72
N ARG A 313 -11.67 -0.22 -7.50
CA ARG A 313 -11.36 0.64 -8.63
C ARG A 313 -10.90 2.02 -8.15
N VAL A 314 -9.76 2.46 -8.67
CA VAL A 314 -9.20 3.78 -8.44
C VAL A 314 -8.93 4.45 -9.78
N TYR A 315 -9.47 5.65 -9.97
CA TYR A 315 -9.29 6.43 -11.19
C TYR A 315 -7.92 7.08 -11.24
N VAL A 316 -7.32 7.07 -12.43
CA VAL A 316 -6.00 7.63 -12.69
C VAL A 316 -6.19 9.03 -13.29
N PRO A 317 -5.65 10.09 -12.66
CA PRO A 317 -5.63 11.42 -13.27
C PRO A 317 -4.93 11.41 -14.63
N ALA A 318 -5.36 12.26 -15.57
CA ALA A 318 -4.86 12.27 -16.95
C ALA A 318 -3.34 12.53 -17.06
N ASP A 319 -2.79 13.25 -16.10
CA ASP A 319 -1.38 13.59 -15.92
C ASP A 319 -0.71 12.80 -14.77
N GLY A 320 -1.44 11.85 -14.20
CA GLY A 320 -0.92 10.91 -13.21
C GLY A 320 -0.21 9.71 -13.84
N SER A 321 0.39 8.90 -12.97
CA SER A 321 0.98 7.61 -13.36
C SER A 321 0.53 6.50 -12.42
N VAL A 322 0.70 5.27 -12.84
CA VAL A 322 0.40 4.08 -12.04
C VAL A 322 1.71 3.36 -11.82
N ARG A 323 2.05 3.15 -10.55
CA ARG A 323 3.14 2.27 -10.15
C ARG A 323 2.59 0.87 -9.94
N VAL A 324 3.25 -0.10 -10.54
CA VAL A 324 2.95 -1.53 -10.55
C VAL A 324 4.21 -2.28 -10.13
N GLY A 325 4.28 -2.70 -8.86
CA GLY A 325 5.53 -3.19 -8.28
C GLY A 325 6.61 -2.09 -8.27
N GLN A 326 7.72 -2.32 -8.98
CA GLN A 326 8.77 -1.31 -9.18
C GLN A 326 8.72 -0.62 -10.56
N ARG A 327 7.78 -1.02 -11.42
CA ARG A 327 7.56 -0.40 -12.72
C ARG A 327 6.52 0.70 -12.63
N GLN A 328 6.53 1.60 -13.59
CA GLN A 328 5.57 2.69 -13.68
C GLN A 328 5.06 2.85 -15.11
N PHE A 329 3.79 3.22 -15.26
CA PHE A 329 3.25 3.64 -16.55
C PHE A 329 2.36 4.88 -16.43
N THR A 330 2.19 5.60 -17.53
CA THR A 330 1.21 6.68 -17.66
C THR A 330 0.08 6.22 -18.58
N ALA A 331 -1.14 6.71 -18.34
CA ALA A 331 -2.30 6.40 -19.18
C ALA A 331 -2.85 7.70 -19.76
N ARG A 332 -2.76 7.87 -21.07
CA ARG A 332 -3.24 9.08 -21.76
C ARG A 332 -4.27 8.71 -22.82
N PRO A 333 -5.30 9.53 -23.06
CA PRO A 333 -6.19 9.31 -24.20
C PRO A 333 -5.38 9.27 -25.50
N ALA A 334 -5.60 8.25 -26.33
CA ALA A 334 -5.01 8.16 -27.66
C ALA A 334 -5.75 9.15 -28.57
N ARG A 335 -5.04 10.18 -29.04
CA ARG A 335 -5.57 11.17 -29.99
C ARG A 335 -5.61 10.65 -31.41
#